data_AF-A0A1U8NBR8-F1
#
_entry.id   AF-A0A1U8NBR8-F1
#
_cell.length_a   1.000
_cell.length_b   1.000
_cell.length_c   1.000
_cell.angle_alpha   90.00
_cell.angle_beta   90.00
_cell.angle_gamma   90.00
#
_symmetry.space_group_name_H-M   'P 1'
#
loop_
_entity.id
_entity.type
_entity.pdbx_description
1 polymer ?
#
loop_
_entity_poly.entity_id
_entity_poly.type
_entity_poly.pdbx_seq_one_letter_code
_entity_poly.pdbx_strand_id
1 'polypeptide(L)'
;MPNYVKFMKDILSKKKMLSEFEIVALTKKKMLSEFEIVALTKECNASLQNKIPLKMKDPRRFTISCNIGESYCGKALCDLGARINLMEKSSFKMLGIGEVRSTAVTLQLTD
;
A
#
# COMPACT_ATOMS: atom_id res chain seq x y z
N MET A 1 1.38 -68.47 16.20
CA MET A 1 0.71 -67.21 16.59
C MET A 1 1.72 -66.07 16.48
N PRO A 2 1.44 -64.99 15.73
CA PRO A 2 2.34 -63.85 15.71
C PRO A 2 2.49 -63.30 17.13
N ASN A 3 3.72 -63.06 17.55
CA ASN A 3 4.04 -62.71 18.94
C ASN A 3 3.43 -61.33 19.27
N TYR A 4 2.38 -61.31 20.10
CA TYR A 4 1.58 -60.13 20.50
C TYR A 4 2.46 -58.94 20.93
N VAL A 5 3.61 -59.23 21.56
CA VAL A 5 4.59 -58.22 21.99
C VAL A 5 5.18 -57.43 20.80
N LYS A 6 5.40 -58.09 19.65
CA LYS A 6 5.91 -57.44 18.44
C LYS A 6 4.89 -56.46 17.86
N PHE A 7 3.61 -56.87 17.83
CA PHE A 7 2.51 -56.02 17.37
C PHE A 7 2.34 -54.76 18.22
N MET A 8 2.38 -54.91 19.55
CA MET A 8 2.27 -53.78 20.48
C MET A 8 3.44 -52.79 20.34
N LYS A 9 4.66 -53.29 20.13
CA LYS A 9 5.85 -52.45 19.86
C LYS A 9 5.73 -51.69 18.54
N ASP A 10 5.23 -52.33 17.50
CA ASP A 10 5.04 -51.69 16.18
C ASP A 10 3.99 -50.56 16.24
N ILE A 11 2.91 -50.74 17.00
CA ILE A 11 1.90 -49.69 17.21
C ILE A 11 2.50 -48.48 17.94
N LEU A 12 3.24 -48.72 19.02
CA LEU A 12 3.88 -47.65 19.79
C LEU A 12 4.91 -46.89 18.95
N SER A 13 5.69 -47.61 18.14
CA SER A 13 6.68 -47.02 17.23
C SER A 13 6.04 -46.14 16.17
N LYS A 14 4.96 -46.61 15.52
CA LYS A 14 4.20 -45.83 14.53
C LYS A 14 3.57 -44.58 15.13
N LYS A 15 3.00 -44.69 16.33
CA LYS A 15 2.40 -43.54 17.04
C LYS A 15 3.45 -42.46 17.33
N LYS A 16 4.65 -42.86 17.76
CA LYS A 16 5.77 -41.94 17.98
C LYS A 16 6.21 -41.26 16.67
N MET A 17 6.38 -42.04 15.61
CA MET A 17 6.79 -41.51 14.30
C MET A 17 5.79 -40.51 13.71
N LEU A 18 4.49 -40.76 13.86
CA LEU A 18 3.44 -39.82 13.44
C LEU A 18 3.51 -38.50 14.21
N SER A 19 3.70 -38.56 15.53
CA SER A 19 3.82 -37.34 16.34
C SER A 19 5.06 -36.50 15.98
N GLU A 20 6.19 -37.15 15.67
CA GLU A 20 7.40 -36.46 15.23
C GLU A 20 7.21 -35.81 13.86
N PHE A 21 6.54 -36.50 12.93
CA PHE A 21 6.23 -35.96 11.60
C PHE A 21 5.31 -34.74 11.68
N GLU A 22 4.27 -34.78 12.52
CA GLU A 22 3.37 -33.64 12.73
C GLU A 22 4.10 -32.42 13.31
N ILE A 23 4.99 -32.64 14.29
CA ILE A 23 5.81 -31.56 14.87
C ILE A 23 6.70 -30.92 13.81
N VAL A 24 7.37 -31.72 12.98
CA VAL A 24 8.24 -31.22 11.91
C VAL A 24 7.45 -30.44 10.87
N ALA A 25 6.28 -30.93 10.46
CA ALA A 25 5.42 -30.26 9.49
C ALA A 25 4.92 -28.90 10.01
N LEU A 26 4.48 -28.85 11.27
CA LEU A 26 4.04 -27.61 11.92
C LEU A 26 5.17 -26.59 12.03
N THR A 27 6.36 -27.04 12.42
CA THR A 27 7.55 -26.17 12.57
C THR A 27 7.97 -25.57 11.23
N LYS A 28 8.02 -26.39 10.18
CA LYS A 28 8.38 -25.94 8.83
C LYS A 28 7.36 -24.94 8.27
N LYS A 29 6.06 -25.18 8.49
CA LYS A 29 4.99 -24.25 8.08
C LYS A 29 5.11 -22.90 8.77
N LYS A 30 5.41 -22.89 10.07
CA LYS A 30 5.62 -21.65 10.84
C LYS A 30 6.84 -20.87 10.33
N MET A 31 7.97 -21.55 10.10
CA MET A 31 9.18 -20.93 9.56
C MET A 31 8.97 -20.32 8.17
N LEU A 32 8.26 -21.01 7.28
CA LEU A 32 7.93 -20.49 5.95
C LEU A 32 7.05 -19.23 6.04
N SER A 33 6.03 -19.26 6.90
CA SER A 33 5.15 -18.10 7.11
C SER A 33 5.90 -16.90 7.68
N GLU A 34 6.79 -17.10 8.65
CA GLU A 34 7.63 -16.02 9.20
C GLU A 34 8.57 -15.45 8.13
N PHE A 35 9.16 -16.30 7.30
CA PHE A 35 10.03 -15.86 6.22
C PHE A 35 9.27 -15.05 5.15
N GLU A 36 8.09 -15.50 4.74
CA GLU A 36 7.21 -14.76 3.83
C GLU A 36 6.82 -13.39 4.39
N ILE A 37 6.44 -13.32 5.68
CA ILE A 37 6.11 -12.06 6.35
C ILE A 37 7.31 -11.11 6.35
N VAL A 38 8.50 -11.60 6.69
CA VAL A 38 9.73 -10.80 6.70
C VAL A 38 10.10 -10.32 5.30
N ALA A 39 9.97 -11.18 4.29
CA ALA A 39 10.26 -10.84 2.89
C ALA A 39 9.29 -9.75 2.37
N LEU A 40 7.98 -9.94 2.58
CA LEU A 40 6.95 -8.96 2.21
C LEU A 40 7.15 -7.63 2.94
N THR A 41 7.52 -7.67 4.22
CA THR A 41 7.79 -6.45 5.00
C THR A 41 8.98 -5.69 4.46
N LYS A 42 10.08 -6.39 4.10
CA LYS A 42 11.25 -5.78 3.48
C LYS A 42 10.95 -5.20 2.10
N GLU A 43 10.22 -5.93 1.27
CA GLU A 43 9.82 -5.48 -0.07
C GLU A 43 8.89 -4.27 -0.02
N CYS A 44 7.93 -4.28 0.92
CA CYS A 44 7.03 -3.15 1.17
C CYS A 44 7.81 -1.93 1.66
N ASN A 45 8.72 -2.09 2.60
CA ASN A 45 9.56 -1.00 3.11
C ASN A 45 10.49 -0.42 2.03
N ALA A 46 11.13 -1.27 1.21
CA ALA A 46 11.97 -0.82 0.10
C ALA A 46 11.16 -0.07 -0.96
N SER A 47 9.96 -0.56 -1.27
CA SER A 47 9.02 0.10 -2.18
C SER A 47 8.51 1.43 -1.62
N LEU A 48 8.29 1.51 -0.30
CA LEU A 48 7.87 2.71 0.41
C LEU A 48 8.97 3.77 0.36
N GLN A 49 10.22 3.42 0.69
CA GLN A 49 11.38 4.32 0.68
C GLN A 49 11.63 4.93 -0.70
N ASN A 50 11.47 4.15 -1.77
CA ASN A 50 11.68 4.62 -3.14
C ASN A 50 10.57 5.54 -3.68
N LYS A 51 9.44 5.66 -2.97
CA LYS A 51 8.26 6.41 -3.43
C LYS A 51 7.78 7.49 -2.47
N ILE A 52 8.44 7.72 -1.33
CA ILE A 52 8.02 8.81 -0.43
C ILE A 52 8.18 10.13 -1.21
N PRO A 53 7.07 10.78 -1.60
CA PRO A 53 7.17 12.10 -2.20
C PRO A 53 7.75 13.01 -1.12
N LEU A 54 8.67 13.91 -1.51
CA LEU A 54 9.20 14.95 -0.64
C LEU A 54 8.06 15.51 0.22
N LYS A 55 8.10 15.20 1.53
CA LYS A 55 7.05 15.53 2.48
C LYS A 55 6.93 17.05 2.48
N MET A 56 5.82 17.57 1.95
CA MET A 56 5.49 18.99 2.15
C MET A 56 5.36 19.22 3.67
N LYS A 57 5.79 20.39 4.15
CA LYS A 57 5.79 20.72 5.60
C LYS A 57 4.40 20.58 6.24
N ASP A 58 3.35 20.64 5.43
CA ASP A 58 1.97 20.42 5.84
C ASP A 58 1.45 19.08 5.27
N PRO A 59 1.07 18.10 6.10
CA PRO A 59 0.50 16.83 5.65
C PRO A 59 -0.84 16.97 4.89
N ARG A 60 -1.51 18.12 4.96
CA ARG A 60 -2.76 18.39 4.24
C ARG A 60 -2.55 18.96 2.84
N ARG A 61 -1.33 19.36 2.49
CA ARG A 61 -0.98 19.97 1.20
C ARG A 61 0.01 19.09 0.47
N PHE A 62 -0.33 18.69 -0.76
CA PHE A 62 0.54 17.87 -1.58
C PHE A 62 0.32 18.20 -3.06
N THR A 63 1.28 17.84 -3.90
CA THR A 63 1.18 18.07 -5.34
C THR A 63 0.93 16.75 -6.05
N ILE A 64 -0.08 16.71 -6.93
CA ILE A 64 -0.38 15.57 -7.79
C ILE A 64 -0.15 15.94 -9.25
N SER A 65 0.30 15.00 -10.07
CA SER A 65 0.22 15.15 -11.52
C SER A 65 -1.24 15.04 -11.97
N CYS A 66 -1.71 15.95 -12.81
CA CYS A 66 -3.09 15.91 -13.30
C CYS A 66 -3.21 16.23 -14.80
N ASN A 67 -4.19 15.56 -15.41
CA ASN A 67 -4.69 15.89 -16.74
C ASN A 67 -6.14 16.37 -16.56
N ILE A 68 -6.54 17.38 -17.32
CA ILE A 68 -7.93 17.84 -17.38
C ILE A 68 -8.43 17.54 -18.79
N GLY A 69 -9.36 16.57 -18.90
CA GLY A 69 -9.70 15.97 -20.19
C GLY A 69 -8.46 15.32 -20.83
N GLU A 70 -8.18 15.67 -22.08
CA GLU A 70 -7.00 15.19 -22.82
C GLU A 70 -5.77 16.11 -22.66
N SER A 71 -5.92 17.26 -21.99
CA SER A 71 -4.84 18.23 -21.84
C SER A 71 -4.02 17.98 -20.57
N TYR A 72 -2.70 17.87 -20.72
CA TYR A 72 -1.76 17.74 -19.60
C TYR A 72 -1.65 19.06 -18.84
N CYS A 73 -2.05 19.09 -17.56
CA CYS A 73 -2.03 20.30 -16.72
C CYS A 73 -0.83 20.36 -15.78
N GLY A 74 0.15 19.47 -15.93
CA GLY A 74 1.33 19.49 -15.08
C GLY A 74 1.04 18.92 -13.70
N LYS A 75 1.29 19.76 -12.70
CA LYS A 75 1.24 19.44 -11.28
C LYS A 75 0.25 20.37 -10.60
N ALA A 76 -0.80 19.82 -9.98
CA ALA A 76 -1.79 20.55 -9.21
C ALA A 76 -1.54 20.43 -7.71
N LEU A 77 -1.71 21.54 -6.98
CA LEU A 77 -1.71 21.56 -5.52
C LEU A 77 -3.06 21.05 -5.01
N CYS A 78 -3.05 19.92 -4.31
CA CYS A 78 -4.15 19.44 -3.50
C CYS A 78 -3.98 19.93 -2.07
N ASP A 79 -4.94 20.70 -1.61
CA ASP A 79 -5.00 21.22 -0.24
C ASP A 79 -6.31 20.76 0.40
N LEU A 80 -6.22 19.78 1.31
CA LEU A 80 -7.38 19.23 2.00
C LEU A 80 -8.02 20.22 2.98
N GLY A 81 -7.34 21.33 3.30
CA GLY A 81 -7.88 22.43 4.08
C GLY A 81 -8.57 23.51 3.22
N ALA A 82 -8.36 23.51 1.91
CA ALA A 82 -8.95 24.51 1.02
C ALA A 82 -10.44 24.20 0.80
N ARG A 83 -11.27 25.24 0.96
CA ARG A 83 -12.72 25.15 0.66
C ARG A 83 -13.04 25.44 -0.81
N ILE A 84 -12.09 25.98 -1.56
CA ILE A 84 -12.26 26.38 -2.95
C ILE A 84 -11.12 25.84 -3.81
N ASN A 85 -11.42 25.54 -5.07
CA ASN A 85 -10.44 25.15 -6.06
C ASN A 85 -10.11 26.34 -6.95
N LEU A 86 -8.82 26.58 -7.19
CA LEU A 86 -8.33 27.62 -8.09
C LEU A 86 -7.69 26.97 -9.31
N MET A 87 -7.93 27.55 -10.48
CA MET A 87 -7.28 27.17 -11.72
C MET A 87 -6.59 28.41 -12.29
N GLU A 88 -5.35 28.24 -12.74
CA GLU A 88 -4.64 29.34 -13.39
C GLU A 88 -5.29 29.65 -14.75
N LYS A 89 -5.32 30.94 -15.12
CA LYS A 89 -5.89 31.39 -16.40
C LYS A 89 -5.17 30.75 -17.60
N SER A 90 -3.87 30.46 -17.49
CA SER A 90 -3.09 29.77 -18.51
C SER A 90 -3.58 28.33 -18.73
N SER A 91 -3.82 27.58 -17.65
CA SER A 91 -4.39 26.24 -17.70
C SER A 91 -5.80 26.24 -18.30
N PHE A 92 -6.66 27.21 -17.93
CA PHE A 92 -7.98 27.35 -18.53
C PHE A 92 -7.90 27.61 -20.04
N LYS A 93 -7.01 28.51 -20.48
CA LYS A 93 -6.81 28.81 -21.91
C LYS A 93 -6.37 27.58 -22.70
N MET A 94 -5.51 26.75 -22.11
CA MET A 94 -5.03 25.51 -22.74
C MET A 94 -6.16 24.52 -23.01
N LEU A 95 -7.22 24.53 -22.19
CA LEU A 95 -8.36 23.62 -22.36
C LEU A 95 -9.29 24.01 -23.52
N GLY A 96 -9.19 25.24 -24.06
CA GLY A 96 -10.00 25.66 -25.20
C GLY A 96 -11.52 25.68 -24.95
N ILE A 97 -11.96 25.63 -23.69
CA ILE A 97 -13.38 25.50 -23.28
C ILE A 97 -14.20 26.78 -23.42
N GLY A 98 -13.60 27.87 -23.89
CA GLY A 98 -14.28 29.15 -24.17
C GLY A 98 -13.51 30.37 -23.66
N GLU A 99 -14.17 31.52 -23.64
CA GLU A 99 -13.61 32.75 -23.09
C GLU A 99 -13.87 32.90 -21.60
N VAL A 100 -12.85 33.35 -20.86
CA VAL A 100 -13.00 33.67 -19.43
C VAL A 100 -13.78 34.97 -19.30
N ARG A 101 -14.98 34.89 -18.72
CA ARG A 101 -15.71 36.08 -18.28
C ARG A 101 -15.11 36.60 -16.99
N SER A 102 -14.70 37.88 -17.00
CA SER A 102 -14.21 38.53 -15.79
C SER A 102 -15.32 38.56 -14.74
N THR A 103 -15.06 37.90 -13.61
CA THR A 103 -15.98 37.86 -12.47
C THR A 103 -15.21 38.31 -11.24
N ALA A 104 -15.71 39.33 -10.56
CA ALA A 104 -15.12 39.78 -9.31
C ALA A 104 -15.51 38.80 -8.19
N VAL A 105 -14.51 38.22 -7.52
CA VAL A 105 -14.70 37.29 -6.40
C VAL A 105 -13.86 37.80 -5.24
N THR A 106 -14.46 37.87 -4.05
CA THR A 106 -13.74 38.21 -2.82
C THR A 106 -13.37 36.92 -2.10
N LEU A 107 -12.09 36.75 -1.79
CA LEU A 107 -11.57 35.59 -1.07
C LEU A 107 -11.14 36.02 0.32
N GLN A 108 -11.72 35.38 1.34
CA GLN A 108 -11.28 35.55 2.72
C GLN A 108 -10.31 34.41 3.03
N LEU A 109 -9.06 34.77 3.31
CA LEU A 109 -8.05 33.83 3.76
C LEU A 109 -8.20 33.63 5.27
N THR A 110 -8.06 32.39 5.70
CA THR A 110 -7.88 32.06 7.12
C THR A 110 -6.39 31.98 7.39
N ASP A 111 -5.95 32.58 8.49
CA ASP A 111 -4.56 32.57 8.95
C ASP A 111 -4.03 31.16 9.27
#